data_AF-A0A9P1N286-F1
#
_entry.id   AF-A0A9P1N286-F1
#
_cell.length_a   1.000
_cell.length_b   1.000
_cell.length_c   1.000
_cell.angle_alpha   90.00
_cell.angle_beta   90.00
_cell.angle_gamma   90.00
#
_symmetry.space_group_name_H-M   'P 1'
#
loop_
_entity.id
_entity.type
_entity.pdbx_description
1 polymer ?
#
loop_
_entity_poly.entity_id
_entity_poly.type
_entity_poly.pdbx_seq_one_letter_code
_entity_poly.pdbx_strand_id
1 'polypeptide(L)'
;MNKKSNNKPTASQSQLNLCPIVVADPAQPATRSKMDATQTPLPPPPVQPPTQVQQPVKIKLTARIGQLLRVGKKDKNGKRKAISKQDRPLTTRKSDTKLAPITLAEEKTCKSYRKTKQPNKRSPSASRTQKTENIKPKSCGSQTSLHIHPVSQRELPDKPAEFRPVSVEKLEKSCQNLLEQLGSKSTSLFEDQWEYIDDVDVEDANIQAFLSHIEDYNQAEDVEVLDGNRVKLDKTETKRDDYIHASYVEIKDISRKFVLAQLPLLNSKRLEDFWTMIYQEKLHNIYLICHPEDSAKSIDSDKFSEYFPLTSGHHEHYEQIWVHNRKVESGSLDGDLNDQFIIEVLPNGCAESILVTIHLLNYWPTGDIPLKPKRILNSATNVFGAADAYEGDPIGIISKRGAGRPGTFLAIVCAIQMMKNGQNLDLKELCRSIRKQRPGGIDTYFQFVSIYSTILQFAAQYVNKDMKAGIEKIERVIDLIMKQKGKEDDDGKSKEELKTQSIDKTID
;
A
#
# COMPACT_ATOMS: atom_id res chain seq x y z
N MET A 1 -13.51 -14.90 -83.98
CA MET A 1 -13.17 -16.33 -83.80
C MET A 1 -13.08 -16.64 -82.30
N ASN A 2 -14.01 -17.46 -81.81
CA ASN A 2 -14.14 -18.23 -80.55
C ASN A 2 -13.90 -17.68 -79.12
N LYS A 3 -15.00 -17.83 -78.34
CA LYS A 3 -15.21 -18.36 -76.96
C LYS A 3 -14.84 -17.57 -75.69
N LYS A 4 -15.86 -17.38 -74.84
CA LYS A 4 -15.95 -17.56 -73.35
C LYS A 4 -17.34 -17.07 -72.88
N SER A 5 -18.04 -17.54 -71.84
CA SER A 5 -18.19 -18.80 -71.09
C SER A 5 -19.35 -18.56 -70.10
N ASN A 6 -20.21 -19.55 -69.89
CA ASN A 6 -21.52 -19.48 -69.19
C ASN A 6 -21.47 -19.71 -67.66
N ASN A 7 -22.46 -19.09 -66.98
CA ASN A 7 -23.35 -19.53 -65.88
C ASN A 7 -22.88 -20.08 -64.51
N LYS A 8 -23.57 -19.54 -63.48
CA LYS A 8 -23.94 -20.02 -62.11
C LYS A 8 -24.27 -21.54 -62.02
N PRO A 9 -24.18 -22.21 -60.83
CA PRO A 9 -25.25 -22.17 -59.79
C PRO A 9 -24.93 -22.58 -58.30
N THR A 10 -25.94 -22.37 -57.44
CA THR A 10 -26.46 -23.12 -56.25
C THR A 10 -25.64 -23.43 -54.96
N ALA A 11 -26.39 -23.36 -53.85
CA ALA A 11 -26.02 -23.58 -52.45
C ALA A 11 -26.29 -25.01 -51.94
N SER A 12 -25.57 -25.45 -50.90
CA SER A 12 -25.86 -26.62 -50.06
C SER A 12 -25.30 -26.48 -48.63
N GLN A 13 -25.91 -27.23 -47.70
CA GLN A 13 -25.91 -27.15 -46.24
C GLN A 13 -24.80 -27.95 -45.52
N SER A 14 -24.52 -27.65 -44.24
CA SER A 14 -24.50 -28.57 -43.06
C SER A 14 -23.88 -27.89 -41.82
N GLN A 15 -24.66 -27.64 -40.76
CA GLN A 15 -24.80 -28.37 -39.48
C GLN A 15 -23.77 -28.04 -38.38
N LEU A 16 -24.24 -27.40 -37.29
CA LEU A 16 -23.67 -27.49 -35.94
C LEU A 16 -24.82 -27.64 -34.93
N ASN A 17 -24.70 -28.67 -34.09
CA ASN A 17 -25.68 -29.15 -33.12
C ASN A 17 -25.70 -28.29 -31.84
N LEU A 18 -26.92 -28.00 -31.37
CA LEU A 18 -27.25 -27.50 -30.03
C LEU A 18 -27.72 -28.70 -29.18
N CYS A 19 -27.18 -28.87 -27.97
CA CYS A 19 -27.72 -29.80 -26.98
C CYS A 19 -28.58 -29.06 -25.93
N PRO A 20 -29.72 -29.64 -25.49
CA PRO A 20 -30.75 -28.91 -24.74
C PRO A 20 -30.74 -29.13 -23.22
N ILE A 21 -31.38 -28.17 -22.57
CA ILE A 21 -31.81 -28.09 -21.17
C ILE A 21 -32.84 -29.19 -20.85
N VAL A 22 -32.74 -29.82 -19.67
CA VAL A 22 -33.80 -30.65 -19.09
C VAL A 22 -34.18 -30.11 -17.71
N VAL A 23 -35.45 -29.78 -17.58
CA VAL A 23 -36.21 -29.44 -16.37
C VAL A 23 -36.91 -30.71 -15.88
N ALA A 24 -36.98 -30.95 -14.58
CA ALA A 24 -37.96 -31.87 -13.98
C ALA A 24 -38.38 -31.39 -12.59
N ASP A 25 -39.70 -31.41 -12.35
CA ASP A 25 -40.42 -31.15 -11.09
C ASP A 25 -41.46 -32.32 -10.89
N PRO A 26 -42.30 -32.39 -9.85
CA PRO A 26 -42.21 -33.36 -8.75
C PRO A 26 -43.44 -34.30 -8.59
N ALA A 27 -43.35 -35.38 -7.78
CA ALA A 27 -44.46 -35.96 -6.97
C ALA A 27 -44.03 -37.20 -6.12
N GLN A 28 -44.61 -37.31 -4.91
CA GLN A 28 -44.42 -38.30 -3.81
C GLN A 28 -45.24 -39.63 -4.02
N PRO A 29 -45.50 -40.56 -3.03
CA PRO A 29 -45.06 -40.70 -1.62
C PRO A 29 -44.75 -42.13 -1.06
N ALA A 30 -44.19 -42.12 0.18
CA ALA A 30 -44.33 -43.04 1.33
C ALA A 30 -43.98 -44.55 1.26
N THR A 31 -43.05 -44.98 2.11
CA THR A 31 -43.25 -46.11 3.05
C THR A 31 -42.44 -45.91 4.34
N ARG A 32 -43.00 -46.42 5.43
CA ARG A 32 -42.65 -46.23 6.85
C ARG A 32 -42.11 -47.54 7.38
N SER A 33 -40.93 -47.57 7.99
CA SER A 33 -40.52 -48.65 8.89
C SER A 33 -39.86 -48.08 10.15
N LYS A 34 -40.36 -48.56 11.29
CA LYS A 34 -39.89 -48.32 12.66
C LYS A 34 -38.92 -49.45 13.07
N MET A 35 -38.28 -49.25 14.23
CA MET A 35 -37.49 -50.18 15.07
C MET A 35 -35.97 -50.06 14.83
N ASP A 36 -35.10 -49.99 15.83
CA ASP A 36 -35.23 -49.90 17.30
C ASP A 36 -33.92 -49.30 17.81
N ALA A 37 -33.96 -48.44 18.84
CA ALA A 37 -32.79 -47.76 19.38
C ALA A 37 -32.48 -48.29 20.79
N THR A 38 -31.43 -49.10 20.89
CA THR A 38 -30.74 -49.40 22.15
C THR A 38 -29.23 -49.27 21.92
N GLN A 39 -28.71 -48.06 22.14
CA GLN A 39 -27.28 -47.82 22.32
C GLN A 39 -26.97 -47.75 23.81
N THR A 40 -26.21 -48.73 24.29
CA THR A 40 -25.52 -48.70 25.59
C THR A 40 -24.35 -47.72 25.50
N PRO A 41 -24.14 -46.81 26.48
CA PRO A 41 -23.00 -45.90 26.44
C PRO A 41 -21.70 -46.61 26.88
N LEU A 42 -20.64 -46.42 26.11
CA LEU A 42 -19.27 -46.82 26.46
C LEU A 42 -18.73 -45.94 27.61
N PRO A 43 -17.89 -46.49 28.51
CA PRO A 43 -17.34 -45.75 29.64
C PRO A 43 -16.26 -44.75 29.19
N PRO A 44 -16.09 -43.61 29.90
CA PRO A 44 -15.07 -42.63 29.57
C PRO A 44 -13.65 -43.13 29.89
N PRO A 45 -12.62 -42.68 29.15
CA PRO A 45 -11.23 -43.07 29.39
C PRO A 45 -10.68 -42.45 30.69
N PRO A 46 -9.62 -43.05 31.28
CA PRO A 46 -9.12 -42.66 32.59
C PRO A 46 -8.44 -41.27 32.56
N VAL A 47 -8.73 -40.49 33.59
CA VAL A 47 -8.13 -39.17 33.86
C VAL A 47 -6.66 -39.34 34.23
N GLN A 48 -5.75 -38.76 33.42
CA GLN A 48 -4.33 -38.64 33.78
C GLN A 48 -4.12 -37.46 34.75
N PRO A 49 -3.19 -37.57 35.72
CA PRO A 49 -2.88 -36.50 36.66
C PRO A 49 -2.17 -35.32 35.95
N PRO A 50 -2.27 -34.09 36.48
CA PRO A 50 -1.73 -32.91 35.81
C PRO A 50 -0.20 -32.95 35.76
N THR A 51 0.35 -33.04 34.56
CA THR A 51 1.77 -32.79 34.30
C THR A 51 2.07 -31.34 34.64
N GLN A 52 2.96 -31.10 35.59
CA GLN A 52 3.49 -29.77 35.89
C GLN A 52 4.22 -29.25 34.64
N VAL A 53 3.60 -28.29 33.95
CA VAL A 53 4.26 -27.50 32.93
C VAL A 53 5.28 -26.61 33.64
N GLN A 54 6.55 -26.97 33.54
CA GLN A 54 7.64 -26.05 33.89
C GLN A 54 7.51 -24.82 32.99
N GLN A 55 7.38 -23.65 33.61
CA GLN A 55 7.42 -22.38 32.90
C GLN A 55 8.77 -22.26 32.17
N PRO A 56 8.80 -21.89 30.88
CA PRO A 56 10.07 -21.56 30.25
C PRO A 56 10.60 -20.28 30.87
N VAL A 57 11.82 -20.39 31.41
CA VAL A 57 12.64 -19.29 31.92
C VAL A 57 12.78 -18.24 30.82
N LYS A 58 12.29 -17.02 31.08
CA LYS A 58 12.47 -15.85 30.21
C LYS A 58 13.96 -15.53 30.07
N ILE A 59 14.57 -15.92 28.96
CA ILE A 59 15.87 -15.39 28.53
C ILE A 59 15.58 -14.12 27.73
N LYS A 60 15.87 -12.95 28.30
CA LYS A 60 15.92 -11.68 27.56
C LYS A 60 17.07 -11.76 26.56
N LEU A 61 16.77 -12.02 25.30
CA LEU A 61 17.70 -11.89 24.19
C LEU A 61 17.46 -10.55 23.49
N THR A 62 17.92 -9.45 24.09
CA THR A 62 18.14 -8.21 23.34
C THR A 62 19.43 -8.37 22.54
N ALA A 63 19.32 -8.89 21.32
CA ALA A 63 20.40 -8.92 20.35
C ALA A 63 19.87 -8.39 19.01
N ARG A 64 20.37 -7.20 18.63
CA ARG A 64 20.25 -6.59 17.31
C ARG A 64 20.63 -7.61 16.23
N ILE A 65 19.64 -8.15 15.53
CA ILE A 65 19.83 -8.88 14.26
C ILE A 65 19.36 -7.94 13.16
N GLY A 66 20.25 -7.03 12.76
CA GLY A 66 19.99 -6.06 11.69
C GLY A 66 21.24 -5.42 11.10
N GLN A 67 22.44 -5.93 11.43
CA GLN A 67 23.69 -5.32 10.96
C GLN A 67 24.84 -6.31 10.68
N LEU A 68 24.50 -7.55 10.30
CA LEU A 68 25.50 -8.57 9.98
C LEU A 68 25.22 -9.28 8.64
N LEU A 69 25.02 -8.51 7.57
CA LEU A 69 25.40 -8.90 6.20
C LEU A 69 25.94 -7.68 5.44
N ARG A 70 26.93 -6.98 5.99
CA ARG A 70 27.84 -6.14 5.19
C ARG A 70 29.04 -7.00 4.82
N VAL A 71 29.03 -7.54 3.60
CA VAL A 71 30.21 -8.16 3.00
C VAL A 71 31.29 -7.08 2.88
N GLY A 72 32.33 -7.14 3.71
CA GLY A 72 33.46 -6.24 3.62
C GLY A 72 34.16 -6.38 2.27
N LYS A 73 34.09 -5.34 1.42
CA LYS A 73 34.94 -5.21 0.23
C LYS A 73 36.41 -5.17 0.69
N LYS A 74 37.24 -6.08 0.16
CA LYS A 74 38.71 -6.03 0.27
C LYS A 74 39.24 -4.88 -0.60
N ASP A 75 40.24 -4.16 -0.12
CA ASP A 75 41.01 -3.23 -0.95
C ASP A 75 42.00 -3.98 -1.85
N LYS A 76 42.48 -3.31 -2.90
CA LYS A 76 43.26 -3.90 -4.01
C LYS A 76 44.65 -4.45 -3.62
N ASN A 77 45.05 -4.43 -2.33
CA ASN A 77 46.36 -4.93 -1.87
C ASN A 77 46.31 -5.88 -0.65
N GLY A 78 45.14 -6.39 -0.25
CA GLY A 78 45.06 -7.62 0.56
C GLY A 78 45.69 -7.58 1.96
N LYS A 79 45.62 -6.47 2.71
CA LYS A 79 46.04 -6.44 4.14
C LYS A 79 44.91 -5.98 5.07
N ARG A 80 44.59 -6.81 6.07
CA ARG A 80 43.64 -6.49 7.16
C ARG A 80 44.24 -5.44 8.11
N LYS A 81 43.54 -4.32 8.35
CA LYS A 81 43.85 -3.39 9.45
C LYS A 81 43.21 -3.89 10.75
N ALA A 82 44.02 -4.09 11.78
CA ALA A 82 43.56 -4.31 13.16
C ALA A 82 43.19 -2.96 13.79
N ILE A 83 42.03 -2.88 14.44
CA ILE A 83 41.66 -1.76 15.32
C ILE A 83 41.77 -2.25 16.76
N SER A 84 42.55 -1.54 17.57
CA SER A 84 42.84 -1.87 18.96
C SER A 84 41.64 -1.65 19.87
N LYS A 85 41.35 -2.64 20.73
CA LYS A 85 40.47 -2.50 21.90
C LYS A 85 41.21 -1.75 23.01
N GLN A 86 40.56 -0.77 23.63
CA GLN A 86 40.83 -0.38 25.01
C GLN A 86 39.58 -0.66 25.83
N ASP A 87 39.64 -1.77 26.59
CA ASP A 87 38.71 -2.10 27.66
C ASP A 87 39.04 -1.24 28.90
N ARG A 88 38.01 -0.72 29.57
CA ARG A 88 38.13 -0.26 30.98
C ARG A 88 36.88 -0.71 31.75
N PRO A 89 37.02 -1.40 32.89
CA PRO A 89 35.89 -2.07 33.56
C PRO A 89 35.13 -1.15 34.52
N LEU A 90 33.79 -1.30 34.56
CA LEU A 90 32.93 -0.73 35.60
C LEU A 90 32.87 -1.69 36.79
N THR A 91 33.48 -1.27 37.91
CA THR A 91 33.43 -1.95 39.20
C THR A 91 32.12 -1.66 39.93
N THR A 92 31.54 -2.70 40.50
CA THR A 92 30.46 -2.67 41.49
C THR A 92 30.92 -2.04 42.81
N ARG A 93 30.08 -1.20 43.43
CA ARG A 93 30.15 -0.90 44.87
C ARG A 93 28.76 -0.69 45.46
N LYS A 94 28.44 -1.53 46.46
CA LYS A 94 27.35 -1.38 47.43
C LYS A 94 27.81 -0.49 48.60
N SER A 95 26.87 0.27 49.18
CA SER A 95 26.71 0.66 50.61
C SER A 95 25.66 1.79 50.63
N ASP A 96 24.44 1.62 51.15
CA ASP A 96 23.93 1.36 52.51
C ASP A 96 23.57 2.64 53.30
N THR A 97 22.38 2.57 53.93
CA THR A 97 21.76 3.43 54.98
C THR A 97 21.23 4.83 54.57
N LYS A 98 20.06 5.35 55.00
CA LYS A 98 19.08 5.00 56.07
C LYS A 98 17.74 5.77 55.91
N LEU A 99 16.65 5.22 56.48
CA LEU A 99 15.25 5.66 56.62
C LEU A 99 15.04 7.13 57.15
N ALA A 100 14.12 7.97 56.60
CA ALA A 100 12.63 8.14 56.81
C ALA A 100 12.25 9.14 57.96
N PRO A 101 11.00 9.67 58.13
CA PRO A 101 9.87 10.02 57.22
C PRO A 101 9.16 11.39 57.57
N ILE A 102 7.92 11.60 57.08
CA ILE A 102 6.80 12.51 57.56
C ILE A 102 6.66 13.83 56.75
N THR A 103 5.51 14.30 56.22
CA THR A 103 4.10 14.31 56.68
C THR A 103 3.08 14.53 55.53
N LEU A 104 1.85 14.03 55.74
CA LEU A 104 0.58 14.40 55.09
C LEU A 104 0.07 15.77 55.56
N ALA A 105 -0.68 16.48 54.72
CA ALA A 105 -1.73 17.41 55.14
C ALA A 105 -2.80 17.56 54.03
N GLU A 106 -4.05 17.45 54.46
CA GLU A 106 -5.30 17.41 53.69
C GLU A 106 -5.95 18.80 53.46
N GLU A 107 -6.86 18.81 52.48
CA GLU A 107 -8.11 19.59 52.35
C GLU A 107 -8.13 21.13 52.31
N LYS A 108 -8.82 21.67 51.28
CA LYS A 108 -10.09 22.41 51.47
C LYS A 108 -10.88 22.63 50.17
N THR A 109 -12.18 22.42 50.29
CA THR A 109 -13.31 22.57 49.36
C THR A 109 -13.88 24.00 49.34
N CYS A 110 -14.50 24.40 48.22
CA CYS A 110 -15.82 25.09 48.06
C CYS A 110 -15.87 25.92 46.75
N LYS A 111 -16.76 25.63 45.78
CA LYS A 111 -18.21 25.93 45.64
C LYS A 111 -18.51 27.19 44.80
N SER A 112 -19.19 26.93 43.67
CA SER A 112 -20.39 27.61 43.12
C SER A 112 -20.41 29.15 42.97
N TYR A 113 -20.65 29.62 41.75
CA TYR A 113 -21.38 30.87 41.50
C TYR A 113 -22.37 30.77 40.33
N ARG A 114 -23.45 31.53 40.47
CA ARG A 114 -24.79 31.36 39.91
C ARG A 114 -25.13 32.53 38.95
N LYS A 115 -25.96 32.25 37.94
CA LYS A 115 -26.60 33.19 37.00
C LYS A 115 -27.38 34.34 37.66
N THR A 116 -27.32 35.54 37.07
CA THR A 116 -28.36 36.62 37.12
C THR A 116 -28.21 37.49 35.84
N LYS A 117 -29.16 37.49 34.89
CA LYS A 117 -30.37 38.32 34.66
C LYS A 117 -30.15 39.84 34.46
N GLN A 118 -30.51 40.31 33.25
CA GLN A 118 -30.69 41.71 32.81
C GLN A 118 -31.82 42.44 33.56
N PRO A 119 -31.93 43.78 33.43
CA PRO A 119 -32.95 44.32 32.52
C PRO A 119 -32.54 45.61 31.77
N ASN A 120 -33.18 45.90 30.63
CA ASN A 120 -33.17 47.24 30.03
C ASN A 120 -34.60 47.69 29.66
N LYS A 121 -34.89 48.97 29.90
CA LYS A 121 -36.20 49.63 29.74
C LYS A 121 -36.31 50.42 28.42
N ARG A 122 -37.58 50.63 28.07
CA ARG A 122 -38.25 51.21 26.89
C ARG A 122 -37.81 52.58 26.34
N SER A 123 -38.16 52.72 25.05
CA SER A 123 -38.27 53.81 24.05
C SER A 123 -38.97 55.12 24.50
N PRO A 124 -39.04 56.21 23.67
CA PRO A 124 -39.94 56.27 22.50
C PRO A 124 -39.49 57.11 21.26
N SER A 125 -40.38 57.03 20.27
CA SER A 125 -40.47 57.45 18.86
C SER A 125 -40.43 58.95 18.49
N ALA A 126 -40.08 59.24 17.22
CA ALA A 126 -40.75 60.24 16.37
C ALA A 126 -40.56 59.92 14.87
N SER A 127 -41.57 60.23 14.06
CA SER A 127 -41.76 59.88 12.65
C SER A 127 -41.68 61.10 11.72
N ARG A 128 -41.24 60.91 10.46
CA ARG A 128 -42.01 61.14 9.20
C ARG A 128 -41.17 61.74 8.03
N THR A 129 -41.25 60.99 6.91
CA THR A 129 -41.32 61.36 5.46
C THR A 129 -40.09 61.77 4.62
N GLN A 130 -39.79 60.87 3.65
CA GLN A 130 -39.59 61.04 2.18
C GLN A 130 -38.49 62.02 1.72
N LYS A 131 -37.55 61.72 0.81
CA LYS A 131 -37.44 61.00 -0.49
C LYS A 131 -35.90 60.88 -0.67
N THR A 132 -35.24 59.93 -1.32
CA THR A 132 -35.22 59.50 -2.73
C THR A 132 -33.96 58.63 -2.88
N GLU A 133 -33.96 57.74 -3.89
CA GLU A 133 -32.78 57.19 -4.57
C GLU A 133 -31.87 56.19 -3.82
N ASN A 134 -31.93 54.96 -4.32
CA ASN A 134 -31.24 53.77 -3.83
C ASN A 134 -29.81 53.73 -4.39
N ILE A 135 -28.81 54.02 -3.56
CA ILE A 135 -27.43 53.55 -3.73
C ILE A 135 -27.00 52.95 -2.39
N LYS A 136 -26.70 51.64 -2.35
CA LYS A 136 -25.98 51.01 -1.25
C LYS A 136 -24.99 49.97 -1.76
N PRO A 137 -23.71 50.04 -1.34
CA PRO A 137 -22.80 48.92 -1.33
C PRO A 137 -22.83 48.15 0.03
N LYS A 138 -22.43 46.87 -0.06
CA LYS A 138 -21.81 45.97 0.95
C LYS A 138 -22.55 45.54 2.24
N SER A 139 -22.78 44.20 2.27
CA SER A 139 -22.38 43.22 3.31
C SER A 139 -23.06 43.21 4.70
N CYS A 140 -23.84 42.13 4.98
CA CYS A 140 -23.51 41.04 5.94
C CYS A 140 -24.78 40.35 6.51
N GLY A 141 -24.77 39.01 6.61
CA GLY A 141 -25.66 38.19 7.43
C GLY A 141 -26.80 37.49 6.68
N SER A 142 -26.60 36.31 6.10
CA SER A 142 -26.71 34.98 6.74
C SER A 142 -28.15 34.45 6.84
N GLN A 143 -28.55 33.68 5.83
CA GLN A 143 -29.35 32.44 5.93
C GLN A 143 -29.57 31.91 4.52
N THR A 144 -28.85 30.85 4.15
CA THR A 144 -29.26 29.98 3.04
C THR A 144 -29.11 28.55 3.49
N SER A 145 -30.26 27.90 3.64
CA SER A 145 -30.44 26.46 3.70
C SER A 145 -29.61 25.81 2.59
N LEU A 146 -28.65 24.98 2.99
CA LEU A 146 -27.98 24.05 2.09
C LEU A 146 -28.97 22.91 1.83
N HIS A 147 -29.52 22.86 0.62
CA HIS A 147 -30.09 21.62 0.11
C HIS A 147 -28.96 20.62 -0.07
N ILE A 148 -28.96 19.61 0.79
CA ILE A 148 -28.04 18.48 0.80
C ILE A 148 -28.62 17.46 -0.19
N HIS A 149 -27.87 17.12 -1.23
CA HIS A 149 -28.18 15.98 -2.08
C HIS A 149 -27.63 14.70 -1.43
N PRO A 150 -28.43 13.62 -1.31
CA PRO A 150 -27.94 12.32 -0.87
C PRO A 150 -27.02 11.70 -1.93
N VAL A 151 -25.96 11.01 -1.47
CA VAL A 151 -24.91 10.35 -2.27
C VAL A 151 -25.42 9.23 -3.20
N SER A 152 -26.71 8.89 -3.17
CA SER A 152 -27.31 7.79 -3.93
C SER A 152 -27.29 7.92 -5.47
N GLN A 153 -26.70 8.98 -6.05
CA GLN A 153 -26.69 9.22 -7.50
C GLN A 153 -25.39 9.83 -8.07
N ARG A 154 -24.22 9.67 -7.44
CA ARG A 154 -22.98 9.92 -8.19
C ARG A 154 -22.69 8.71 -9.07
N GLU A 155 -23.21 8.78 -10.30
CA GLU A 155 -22.87 7.84 -11.36
C GLU A 155 -21.34 7.81 -11.51
N LEU A 156 -20.77 6.61 -11.55
CA LEU A 156 -19.38 6.39 -11.97
C LEU A 156 -19.20 7.12 -13.31
N PRO A 157 -18.06 7.77 -13.56
CA PRO A 157 -17.84 8.45 -14.83
C PRO A 157 -17.96 7.42 -15.98
N ASP A 158 -19.07 7.48 -16.72
CA ASP A 158 -19.38 6.61 -17.87
C ASP A 158 -18.45 6.86 -19.08
N LYS A 159 -17.55 7.85 -18.99
CA LYS A 159 -16.61 8.20 -20.05
C LYS A 159 -15.18 7.80 -19.66
N PRO A 160 -14.45 7.10 -20.54
CA PRO A 160 -13.03 6.86 -20.33
C PRO A 160 -12.31 8.19 -20.17
N ALA A 161 -11.37 8.25 -19.23
CA ALA A 161 -10.57 9.44 -18.96
C ALA A 161 -9.97 9.99 -20.26
N GLU A 162 -10.34 11.21 -20.66
CA GLU A 162 -9.67 11.89 -21.75
C GLU A 162 -8.19 12.05 -21.37
N PHE A 163 -7.31 11.40 -22.13
CA PHE A 163 -5.87 11.44 -21.87
C PHE A 163 -5.38 12.88 -21.98
N ARG A 164 -4.88 13.48 -20.88
CA ARG A 164 -4.21 14.78 -20.97
C ARG A 164 -3.01 14.61 -21.91
N PRO A 165 -2.96 15.32 -23.05
CA PRO A 165 -1.87 15.14 -24.00
C PRO A 165 -0.54 15.50 -23.34
N VAL A 166 0.43 14.59 -23.44
CA VAL A 166 1.79 14.81 -22.93
C VAL A 166 2.44 15.88 -23.81
N SER A 167 2.95 16.95 -23.19
CA SER A 167 3.77 17.93 -23.89
C SER A 167 5.12 17.31 -24.22
N VAL A 168 5.31 16.96 -25.50
CA VAL A 168 6.53 16.31 -25.99
C VAL A 168 7.76 17.17 -25.67
N GLU A 169 7.69 18.49 -25.86
CA GLU A 169 8.80 19.40 -25.55
C GLU A 169 9.22 19.35 -24.07
N LYS A 170 8.26 19.39 -23.14
CA LYS A 170 8.52 19.27 -21.70
C LYS A 170 9.17 17.93 -21.37
N LEU A 171 8.61 16.86 -21.92
CA LEU A 171 9.12 15.51 -21.72
C LEU A 171 10.56 15.36 -22.24
N GLU A 172 10.83 15.85 -23.45
CA GLU A 172 12.15 15.83 -24.08
C GLU A 172 13.16 16.62 -23.24
N LYS A 173 12.79 17.80 -22.74
CA LYS A 173 13.66 18.57 -21.83
C LYS A 173 14.04 17.78 -20.57
N SER A 174 13.06 17.15 -19.92
CA SER A 174 13.29 16.36 -18.70
C SER A 174 14.14 15.11 -18.99
N CYS A 175 13.83 14.40 -20.08
CA CYS A 175 14.57 13.22 -20.49
C CYS A 175 16.01 13.54 -20.92
N GLN A 176 16.24 14.66 -21.58
CA GLN A 176 17.58 15.12 -21.95
C GLN A 176 18.43 15.37 -20.70
N ASN A 177 17.86 16.04 -19.69
CA ASN A 177 18.54 16.26 -18.42
C ASN A 177 18.89 14.94 -17.71
N LEU A 178 17.98 13.95 -17.72
CA LEU A 178 18.25 12.62 -17.17
C LEU A 178 19.40 11.91 -17.91
N LEU A 179 19.39 11.94 -19.25
CA LEU A 179 20.44 11.33 -20.07
C LEU A 179 21.81 11.99 -19.85
N GLU A 180 21.86 13.31 -19.65
CA GLU A 180 23.10 14.03 -19.33
C GLU A 180 23.65 13.65 -17.95
N GLN A 181 22.77 13.51 -16.94
CA GLN A 181 23.17 13.04 -15.61
C GLN A 181 23.75 11.63 -15.65
N LEU A 182 23.16 10.75 -16.46
CA LEU A 182 23.59 9.37 -16.66
C LEU A 182 24.85 9.30 -17.55
N GLY A 183 25.02 10.21 -18.51
CA GLY A 183 26.16 10.25 -19.42
C GLY A 183 26.44 8.91 -20.11
N SER A 184 27.70 8.66 -20.49
CA SER A 184 28.16 7.32 -20.91
C SER A 184 28.59 6.45 -19.73
N LYS A 185 28.04 6.69 -18.53
CA LYS A 185 28.63 6.21 -17.28
C LYS A 185 28.49 4.70 -17.11
N SER A 186 29.45 4.16 -16.36
CA SER A 186 29.60 2.75 -16.00
C SER A 186 28.54 2.31 -14.97
N THR A 187 28.38 1.00 -14.80
CA THR A 187 27.51 0.37 -13.79
C THR A 187 27.72 0.93 -12.38
N SER A 188 28.93 1.41 -12.07
CA SER A 188 29.28 2.01 -10.77
C SER A 188 28.42 3.23 -10.39
N LEU A 189 27.90 4.00 -11.35
CA LEU A 189 27.06 5.16 -11.02
C LEU A 189 25.81 4.74 -10.26
N PHE A 190 25.17 3.65 -10.69
CA PHE A 190 23.96 3.15 -10.05
C PHE A 190 24.26 2.62 -8.66
N GLU A 191 25.42 1.96 -8.48
CA GLU A 191 25.89 1.50 -7.16
C GLU A 191 26.13 2.68 -6.21
N ASP A 192 26.84 3.72 -6.66
CA ASP A 192 27.12 4.92 -5.85
C ASP A 192 25.82 5.64 -5.44
N GLN A 193 24.86 5.74 -6.36
CA GLN A 193 23.56 6.32 -6.08
C GLN A 193 22.76 5.47 -5.11
N TRP A 194 22.79 4.14 -5.25
CA TRP A 194 22.13 3.24 -4.33
C TRP A 194 22.73 3.30 -2.93
N GLU A 195 24.05 3.30 -2.80
CA GLU A 195 24.72 3.49 -1.50
C GLU A 195 24.28 4.79 -0.84
N TYR A 196 24.19 5.88 -1.61
CA TYR A 196 23.65 7.13 -1.12
C TYR A 196 22.17 7.05 -0.72
N ILE A 197 21.32 6.28 -1.39
CA ILE A 197 19.91 6.13 -0.97
C ILE A 197 19.81 5.20 0.25
N ASP A 198 20.67 4.19 0.37
CA ASP A 198 20.73 3.20 1.45
C ASP A 198 21.28 3.77 2.76
N ASP A 199 22.10 4.83 2.67
CA ASP A 199 22.64 5.57 3.80
C ASP A 199 21.58 6.50 4.46
N VAL A 200 20.44 5.94 4.88
CA VAL A 200 19.41 6.63 5.67
C VAL A 200 19.30 5.92 7.01
N ASP A 201 19.87 6.54 8.05
CA ASP A 201 19.73 6.05 9.41
C ASP A 201 18.38 6.48 10.02
N VAL A 202 17.75 5.55 10.74
CA VAL A 202 16.53 5.80 11.50
C VAL A 202 16.87 5.68 12.98
N GLU A 203 16.67 6.76 13.72
CA GLU A 203 16.89 6.77 15.17
C GLU A 203 15.70 6.14 15.90
N ASP A 204 15.95 5.26 16.87
CA ASP A 204 14.92 4.61 17.69
C ASP A 204 13.93 5.61 18.29
N ALA A 205 14.41 6.81 18.69
CA ALA A 205 13.59 7.87 19.26
C ALA A 205 12.46 8.37 18.34
N ASN A 206 12.57 8.13 17.02
CA ASN A 206 11.59 8.55 16.02
C ASN A 206 10.64 7.41 15.60
N ILE A 207 10.73 6.22 16.19
CA ILE A 207 9.96 5.03 15.82
C ILE A 207 9.37 4.31 17.05
N GLN A 208 9.11 5.03 18.14
CA GLN A 208 8.65 4.45 19.41
C GLN A 208 7.30 3.75 19.25
N ALA A 209 6.39 4.28 18.42
CA ALA A 209 5.12 3.61 18.16
C ALA A 209 5.32 2.30 17.39
N PHE A 210 6.23 2.25 16.42
CA PHE A 210 6.57 1.01 15.71
C PHE A 210 7.14 -0.05 16.67
N LEU A 211 8.12 0.34 17.49
CA LEU A 211 8.79 -0.56 18.44
C LEU A 211 7.83 -1.13 19.50
N SER A 212 6.77 -0.38 19.85
CA SER A 212 5.76 -0.81 20.82
C SER A 212 4.75 -1.82 20.25
N HIS A 213 4.74 -2.05 18.93
CA HIS A 213 3.69 -2.79 18.22
C HIS A 213 4.22 -3.89 17.28
N ILE A 214 5.48 -4.32 17.49
CA ILE A 214 6.15 -5.32 16.64
C ILE A 214 5.35 -6.63 16.56
N GLU A 215 4.81 -7.11 17.67
CA GLU A 215 4.20 -8.44 17.75
C GLU A 215 2.73 -8.50 17.28
N ASP A 216 2.00 -7.39 17.31
CA ASP A 216 0.52 -7.39 17.23
C ASP A 216 -0.07 -6.52 16.11
N TYR A 217 0.75 -5.74 15.41
CA TYR A 217 0.33 -4.97 14.23
C TYR A 217 1.24 -5.16 13.01
N ASN A 218 2.53 -5.42 13.20
CA ASN A 218 3.52 -5.29 12.14
C ASN A 218 3.73 -6.63 11.39
N GLN A 219 3.76 -6.59 10.05
CA GLN A 219 4.04 -7.78 9.23
C GLN A 219 5.53 -8.16 9.21
N ALA A 220 6.40 -7.22 9.59
CA ALA A 220 7.85 -7.38 9.58
C ALA A 220 8.50 -6.51 10.66
N GLU A 221 9.52 -7.04 11.32
CA GLU A 221 10.25 -6.38 12.43
C GLU A 221 11.26 -5.33 11.93
N ASP A 222 11.61 -5.39 10.65
CA ASP A 222 12.66 -4.60 9.99
C ASP A 222 12.10 -3.56 9.00
N VAL A 223 10.80 -3.25 9.08
CA VAL A 223 10.17 -2.20 8.27
C VAL A 223 9.58 -1.16 9.19
N GLU A 224 10.37 -0.17 9.53
CA GLU A 224 9.99 0.82 10.53
C GLU A 224 8.98 1.84 10.00
N VAL A 225 8.25 2.45 10.93
CA VAL A 225 7.33 3.57 10.68
C VAL A 225 7.73 4.72 11.57
N LEU A 226 7.96 5.90 10.99
CA LEU A 226 8.32 7.09 11.76
C LEU A 226 7.10 7.66 12.48
N ASP A 227 7.26 7.99 13.76
CA ASP A 227 6.22 8.58 14.61
C ASP A 227 5.73 9.93 14.05
N GLY A 228 6.62 10.67 13.40
CA GLY A 228 6.37 12.02 12.89
C GLY A 228 5.44 12.09 11.68
N ASN A 229 5.31 11.00 10.91
CA ASN A 229 4.46 10.97 9.71
C ASN A 229 3.62 9.68 9.59
N ARG A 230 3.55 8.85 10.63
CA ARG A 230 2.61 7.72 10.64
C ARG A 230 1.17 8.20 10.55
N VAL A 231 0.33 7.41 9.91
CA VAL A 231 -1.12 7.59 10.00
C VAL A 231 -1.56 7.24 11.43
N LYS A 232 -2.50 8.02 11.98
CA LYS A 232 -3.05 7.83 13.32
C LYS A 232 -4.55 7.66 13.21
N LEU A 233 -5.08 6.55 13.69
CA LEU A 233 -6.52 6.28 13.66
C LEU A 233 -7.24 7.09 14.73
N ASP A 234 -8.37 7.70 14.39
CA ASP A 234 -9.26 8.29 15.39
C ASP A 234 -9.98 7.16 16.14
N LYS A 235 -9.46 6.84 17.33
CA LYS A 235 -10.01 5.84 18.25
C LYS A 235 -10.52 6.48 19.56
N THR A 236 -10.80 7.79 19.55
CA THR A 236 -11.19 8.57 20.74
C THR A 236 -12.36 7.96 21.51
N GLU A 237 -13.39 7.48 20.80
CA GLU A 237 -14.57 6.86 21.43
C GLU A 237 -14.28 5.47 22.02
N THR A 238 -13.45 4.67 21.33
CA THR A 238 -13.18 3.27 21.72
C THR A 238 -12.04 3.13 22.72
N LYS A 239 -11.23 4.17 22.92
CA LYS A 239 -10.01 4.17 23.74
C LYS A 239 -9.02 3.05 23.36
N ARG A 240 -9.06 2.60 22.10
CA ARG A 240 -8.08 1.69 21.51
C ARG A 240 -6.85 2.46 21.05
N ASP A 241 -5.76 1.72 20.82
CA ASP A 241 -4.53 2.28 20.28
C ASP A 241 -4.77 2.91 18.89
N ASP A 242 -4.12 4.04 18.61
CA ASP A 242 -4.25 4.79 17.35
C ASP A 242 -3.32 4.26 16.24
N TYR A 243 -2.51 3.25 16.55
CA TYR A 243 -1.45 2.76 15.69
C TYR A 243 -1.99 1.96 14.50
N ILE A 244 -1.46 2.32 13.33
CA ILE A 244 -1.52 1.51 12.12
C ILE A 244 -0.18 1.65 11.39
N HIS A 245 0.30 0.56 10.78
CA HIS A 245 1.57 0.54 10.07
C HIS A 245 1.44 1.16 8.66
N ALA A 246 1.36 2.49 8.65
CA ALA A 246 1.22 3.30 7.46
C ALA A 246 1.88 4.67 7.67
N SER A 247 2.41 5.26 6.60
CA SER A 247 3.03 6.60 6.61
C SER A 247 2.45 7.49 5.52
N TYR A 248 2.29 8.77 5.83
CA TYR A 248 2.15 9.80 4.81
C TYR A 248 3.50 10.05 4.12
N VAL A 249 3.49 10.11 2.80
CA VAL A 249 4.64 10.49 1.99
C VAL A 249 4.26 11.62 1.06
N GLU A 250 5.00 12.72 1.13
CA GLU A 250 4.82 13.91 0.30
C GLU A 250 6.07 14.14 -0.54
N ILE A 251 5.89 14.41 -1.83
CA ILE A 251 6.98 14.68 -2.76
C ILE A 251 6.91 16.13 -3.18
N LYS A 252 8.04 16.82 -3.06
CA LYS A 252 8.15 18.22 -3.47
C LYS A 252 7.72 18.37 -4.93
N ASP A 253 6.93 19.40 -5.21
CA ASP A 253 6.41 19.73 -6.53
C ASP A 253 5.44 18.69 -7.12
N ILE A 254 5.00 17.71 -6.32
CA ILE A 254 3.84 16.85 -6.60
C ILE A 254 2.70 17.30 -5.67
N SER A 255 1.58 17.72 -6.26
CA SER A 255 0.48 18.35 -5.51
C SER A 255 -0.31 17.40 -4.61
N ARG A 256 -0.07 16.09 -4.69
CA ARG A 256 -0.85 15.06 -4.02
C ARG A 256 -0.02 14.29 -2.99
N LYS A 257 -0.65 13.97 -1.87
CA LYS A 257 -0.09 13.13 -0.80
C LYS A 257 -0.30 11.64 -1.09
N PHE A 258 0.53 10.81 -0.50
CA PHE A 258 0.43 9.36 -0.60
C PHE A 258 0.38 8.73 0.78
N VAL A 259 -0.33 7.61 0.91
CA VAL A 259 -0.30 6.75 2.09
C VAL A 259 0.35 5.44 1.69
N LEU A 260 1.53 5.16 2.24
CA LEU A 260 2.23 3.89 2.06
C LEU A 260 1.94 3.02 3.27
N ALA A 261 1.28 1.88 3.06
CA ALA A 261 0.81 1.01 4.14
C ALA A 261 1.12 -0.46 3.88
N GLN A 262 1.26 -1.24 4.95
CA GLN A 262 1.26 -2.70 4.85
C GLN A 262 -0.18 -3.24 4.69
N LEU A 263 -0.31 -4.48 4.23
CA LEU A 263 -1.54 -5.24 4.46
C LEU A 263 -1.68 -5.55 5.96
N PRO A 264 -2.90 -5.48 6.52
CA PRO A 264 -3.09 -5.79 7.94
C PRO A 264 -2.73 -7.24 8.23
N LEU A 265 -2.42 -7.56 9.49
CA LEU A 265 -2.44 -8.95 9.91
C LEU A 265 -3.87 -9.49 9.78
N LEU A 266 -4.03 -10.77 9.43
CA LEU A 266 -5.34 -11.40 9.26
C LEU A 266 -5.97 -11.71 10.62
N ASN A 267 -6.57 -10.68 11.22
CA ASN A 267 -7.50 -10.79 12.32
C ASN A 267 -8.50 -9.63 12.27
N SER A 268 -9.66 -9.81 12.89
CA SER A 268 -10.81 -8.90 12.76
C SER A 268 -10.48 -7.46 13.16
N LYS A 269 -9.74 -7.25 14.25
CA LYS A 269 -9.36 -5.92 14.74
C LYS A 269 -8.40 -5.20 13.80
N ARG A 270 -7.39 -5.90 13.26
CA ARG A 270 -6.44 -5.32 12.30
C ARG A 270 -7.09 -5.02 10.96
N LEU A 271 -8.03 -5.85 10.53
CA LEU A 271 -8.85 -5.59 9.35
C LEU A 271 -9.75 -4.36 9.55
N GLU A 272 -10.40 -4.24 10.71
CA GLU A 272 -11.16 -3.03 11.07
C GLU A 272 -10.26 -1.78 11.06
N ASP A 273 -9.08 -1.84 11.68
CA ASP A 273 -8.12 -0.72 11.71
C ASP A 273 -7.70 -0.29 10.29
N PHE A 274 -7.47 -1.26 9.39
CA PHE A 274 -7.15 -1.02 7.99
C PHE A 274 -8.29 -0.32 7.23
N TRP A 275 -9.52 -0.81 7.34
CA TRP A 275 -10.67 -0.17 6.71
C TRP A 275 -11.02 1.17 7.35
N THR A 276 -10.75 1.34 8.65
CA THR A 276 -10.86 2.64 9.34
C THR A 276 -9.92 3.65 8.69
N MET A 277 -8.66 3.29 8.45
CA MET A 277 -7.68 4.15 7.77
C MET A 277 -8.18 4.57 6.38
N ILE A 278 -8.64 3.60 5.59
CA ILE A 278 -9.11 3.86 4.21
C ILE A 278 -10.26 4.86 4.21
N TYR A 279 -11.22 4.69 5.13
CA TYR A 279 -12.35 5.62 5.28
C TYR A 279 -11.90 6.99 5.78
N GLN A 280 -11.13 7.04 6.87
CA GLN A 280 -10.68 8.26 7.53
C GLN A 280 -9.84 9.14 6.60
N GLU A 281 -8.91 8.52 5.88
CA GLU A 281 -7.99 9.22 4.98
C GLU A 281 -8.57 9.43 3.58
N LYS A 282 -9.82 9.02 3.34
CA LYS A 282 -10.52 9.12 2.05
C LYS A 282 -9.69 8.53 0.90
N LEU A 283 -9.16 7.33 1.09
CA LEU A 283 -8.33 6.65 0.09
C LEU A 283 -9.22 6.09 -1.03
N HIS A 284 -9.72 6.97 -1.89
CA HIS A 284 -10.59 6.61 -3.02
C HIS A 284 -9.88 5.79 -4.10
N ASN A 285 -8.56 5.94 -4.24
CA ASN A 285 -7.75 5.18 -5.18
C ASN A 285 -6.62 4.46 -4.42
N ILE A 286 -6.60 3.13 -4.52
CA ILE A 286 -5.62 2.27 -3.88
C ILE A 286 -4.91 1.42 -4.93
N TYR A 287 -3.58 1.43 -4.95
CA TYR A 287 -2.75 0.52 -5.72
C TYR A 287 -2.24 -0.59 -4.80
N LEU A 288 -2.85 -1.77 -4.88
CA LEU A 288 -2.49 -2.93 -4.08
C LEU A 288 -1.50 -3.82 -4.84
N ILE A 289 -0.26 -3.85 -4.38
CA ILE A 289 0.85 -4.56 -5.01
C ILE A 289 1.09 -5.89 -4.29
N CYS A 290 0.84 -6.98 -5.00
CA CYS A 290 0.91 -8.34 -4.46
C CYS A 290 1.91 -9.22 -5.20
N HIS A 291 2.39 -10.25 -4.50
CA HIS A 291 3.10 -11.35 -5.13
C HIS A 291 2.16 -12.05 -6.13
N PRO A 292 2.64 -12.57 -7.26
CA PRO A 292 1.83 -13.43 -8.14
C PRO A 292 1.13 -14.55 -7.38
N GLU A 293 1.86 -15.16 -6.45
CA GLU A 293 1.41 -16.26 -5.57
C GLU A 293 0.63 -15.80 -4.32
N ASP A 294 0.42 -14.50 -4.10
CA ASP A 294 -0.43 -13.99 -3.00
C ASP A 294 -1.77 -13.47 -3.51
N SER A 295 -2.09 -13.63 -4.81
CA SER A 295 -3.29 -13.08 -5.43
C SER A 295 -4.38 -14.12 -5.63
N ALA A 296 -5.62 -13.69 -5.90
CA ALA A 296 -6.83 -14.52 -6.04
C ALA A 296 -6.74 -15.77 -6.97
N LYS A 297 -5.61 -15.99 -7.68
CA LYS A 297 -5.32 -17.15 -8.53
C LYS A 297 -4.23 -18.08 -7.96
N SER A 298 -3.76 -17.87 -6.73
CA SER A 298 -2.75 -18.71 -6.07
C SER A 298 -3.34 -19.67 -5.03
N ILE A 299 -2.50 -20.58 -4.52
CA ILE A 299 -2.82 -21.52 -3.43
C ILE A 299 -3.23 -20.81 -2.13
N ASP A 300 -2.90 -19.52 -1.96
CA ASP A 300 -3.28 -18.69 -0.82
C ASP A 300 -4.45 -17.72 -1.14
N SER A 301 -5.19 -17.93 -2.25
CA SER A 301 -6.35 -17.09 -2.62
C SER A 301 -7.42 -17.04 -1.52
N ASP A 302 -7.58 -18.11 -0.76
CA ASP A 302 -8.50 -18.21 0.39
C ASP A 302 -8.13 -17.24 1.52
N LYS A 303 -6.84 -16.89 1.67
CA LYS A 303 -6.39 -15.86 2.63
C LYS A 303 -6.53 -14.45 2.05
N PHE A 304 -6.49 -14.30 0.73
CA PHE A 304 -6.60 -12.99 0.09
C PHE A 304 -8.04 -12.46 0.14
N SER A 305 -9.04 -13.34 0.05
CA SER A 305 -10.46 -12.99 0.22
C SER A 305 -10.81 -12.52 1.64
N GLU A 306 -9.96 -12.81 2.64
CA GLU A 306 -10.15 -12.31 4.00
C GLU A 306 -9.95 -10.79 4.11
N TYR A 307 -9.18 -10.16 3.22
CA TYR A 307 -8.95 -8.71 3.25
C TYR A 307 -10.15 -7.89 2.76
N PHE A 308 -10.82 -8.37 1.70
CA PHE A 308 -12.06 -7.79 1.16
C PHE A 308 -12.79 -8.79 0.24
N PRO A 309 -14.13 -8.62 0.09
CA PRO A 309 -14.91 -9.40 -0.87
C PRO A 309 -14.38 -9.25 -2.29
N LEU A 310 -13.95 -10.36 -2.91
CA LEU A 310 -13.41 -10.38 -4.27
C LEU A 310 -14.50 -10.50 -5.35
N THR A 311 -15.70 -10.88 -4.97
CA THR A 311 -16.82 -11.09 -5.91
C THR A 311 -17.78 -9.91 -5.87
N SER A 312 -18.17 -9.41 -7.05
CA SER A 312 -19.18 -8.37 -7.17
C SER A 312 -20.49 -8.76 -6.47
N GLY A 313 -21.06 -7.85 -5.69
CA GLY A 313 -22.25 -8.06 -4.89
C GLY A 313 -22.01 -8.68 -3.51
N HIS A 314 -20.81 -9.18 -3.22
CA HIS A 314 -20.48 -9.73 -1.90
C HIS A 314 -20.10 -8.60 -0.92
N HIS A 315 -20.28 -8.86 0.37
CA HIS A 315 -19.90 -7.94 1.43
C HIS A 315 -19.35 -8.71 2.63
N GLU A 316 -18.56 -8.02 3.43
CA GLU A 316 -18.02 -8.50 4.70
C GLU A 316 -18.19 -7.45 5.79
N HIS A 317 -18.23 -7.90 7.03
CA HIS A 317 -18.22 -7.04 8.21
C HIS A 317 -16.93 -7.26 8.99
N TYR A 318 -16.10 -6.21 9.07
CA TYR A 318 -14.91 -6.17 9.91
C TYR A 318 -15.22 -5.35 11.16
N GLU A 319 -15.66 -6.03 12.22
CA GLU A 319 -16.10 -5.41 13.48
C GLU A 319 -17.17 -4.34 13.24
N GLN A 320 -16.80 -3.05 13.28
CA GLN A 320 -17.70 -1.92 13.10
C GLN A 320 -17.70 -1.35 11.68
N ILE A 321 -17.12 -2.03 10.69
CA ILE A 321 -17.05 -1.54 9.31
C ILE A 321 -17.68 -2.55 8.36
N TRP A 322 -18.62 -2.06 7.56
CA TRP A 322 -19.19 -2.79 6.43
C TRP A 322 -18.39 -2.50 5.16
N VAL A 323 -17.97 -3.55 4.46
CA VAL A 323 -17.17 -3.48 3.24
C VAL A 323 -17.88 -4.28 2.16
N HIS A 324 -18.27 -3.61 1.08
CA HIS A 324 -19.10 -4.22 0.03
C HIS A 324 -18.48 -4.03 -1.35
N ASN A 325 -18.26 -5.12 -2.07
CA ASN A 325 -17.78 -5.04 -3.44
C ASN A 325 -18.94 -4.78 -4.39
N ARG A 326 -18.98 -3.56 -4.95
CA ARG A 326 -20.02 -3.11 -5.89
C ARG A 326 -19.80 -3.65 -7.28
N LYS A 327 -18.55 -3.75 -7.71
CA LYS A 327 -18.18 -4.05 -9.08
C LYS A 327 -16.75 -4.61 -9.14
N VAL A 328 -16.58 -5.62 -9.98
CA VAL A 328 -15.26 -6.10 -10.39
C VAL A 328 -15.09 -5.79 -11.88
N GLU A 329 -14.04 -5.06 -12.21
CA GLU A 329 -13.61 -4.84 -13.58
C GLU A 329 -12.38 -5.71 -13.85
N SER A 330 -12.56 -6.79 -14.60
CA SER A 330 -11.45 -7.65 -14.96
C SER A 330 -10.48 -6.91 -15.89
N GLY A 331 -9.19 -7.12 -15.67
CA GLY A 331 -8.13 -6.68 -16.57
C GLY A 331 -8.30 -7.25 -17.98
N SER A 332 -7.64 -6.64 -18.96
CA SER A 332 -7.75 -7.06 -20.35
C SER A 332 -7.22 -8.48 -20.55
N LEU A 333 -7.87 -9.25 -21.43
CA LEU A 333 -7.46 -10.61 -21.78
C LEU A 333 -6.03 -10.66 -22.34
N ASP A 334 -5.60 -9.57 -23.00
CA ASP A 334 -4.25 -9.40 -23.54
C ASP A 334 -3.20 -9.11 -22.44
N GLY A 335 -3.63 -8.90 -21.20
CA GLY A 335 -2.77 -8.79 -20.02
C GLY A 335 -2.23 -7.38 -19.74
N ASP A 336 -2.82 -6.34 -20.32
CA ASP A 336 -2.33 -4.96 -20.22
C ASP A 336 -3.01 -4.11 -19.14
N LEU A 337 -4.22 -4.49 -18.70
CA LEU A 337 -4.96 -3.81 -17.64
C LEU A 337 -4.98 -4.61 -16.33
N ASN A 338 -5.11 -3.92 -15.21
CA ASN A 338 -5.26 -4.52 -13.88
C ASN A 338 -6.71 -4.83 -13.58
N ASP A 339 -6.93 -5.89 -12.82
CA ASP A 339 -8.22 -6.11 -12.17
C ASP A 339 -8.49 -4.93 -11.22
N GLN A 340 -9.71 -4.41 -11.24
CA GLN A 340 -10.15 -3.35 -10.35
C GLN A 340 -11.35 -3.80 -9.54
N PHE A 341 -11.35 -3.43 -8.26
CA PHE A 341 -12.45 -3.70 -7.34
C PHE A 341 -13.00 -2.36 -6.86
N ILE A 342 -14.29 -2.13 -7.08
CA ILE A 342 -14.98 -0.94 -6.60
C ILE A 342 -15.67 -1.32 -5.29
N ILE A 343 -15.08 -0.89 -4.19
CA ILE A 343 -15.47 -1.23 -2.83
C ILE A 343 -16.19 -0.05 -2.18
N GLU A 344 -17.39 -0.29 -1.68
CA GLU A 344 -18.11 0.63 -0.81
C GLU A 344 -17.73 0.34 0.64
N VAL A 345 -17.28 1.38 1.37
CA VAL A 345 -16.84 1.28 2.77
C VAL A 345 -17.72 2.16 3.63
N LEU A 346 -18.35 1.56 4.65
CA LEU A 346 -19.24 2.25 5.58
C LEU A 346 -18.97 1.82 7.04
N PRO A 347 -18.37 2.69 7.85
CA PRO A 347 -18.32 2.48 9.29
C PRO A 347 -19.70 2.59 9.94
N ASN A 348 -19.94 1.81 10.98
CA ASN A 348 -21.17 1.82 11.77
C ASN A 348 -21.38 3.20 12.40
N GLY A 349 -22.62 3.70 12.33
CA GLY A 349 -22.97 5.02 12.86
C GLY A 349 -22.64 6.19 11.93
N CYS A 350 -21.89 5.96 10.85
CA CYS A 350 -21.72 6.95 9.79
C CYS A 350 -22.94 6.93 8.85
N ALA A 351 -23.34 8.11 8.37
CA ALA A 351 -24.44 8.24 7.43
C ALA A 351 -24.00 8.09 5.95
N GLU A 352 -22.72 8.30 5.66
CA GLU A 352 -22.17 8.30 4.31
C GLU A 352 -21.03 7.30 4.18
N SER A 353 -21.12 6.47 3.13
CA SER A 353 -20.06 5.58 2.68
C SER A 353 -19.10 6.31 1.75
N ILE A 354 -17.91 5.73 1.53
CA ILE A 354 -17.01 6.12 0.43
C ILE A 354 -16.89 4.99 -0.58
N LEU A 355 -16.65 5.34 -1.85
CA LEU A 355 -16.27 4.39 -2.89
C LEU A 355 -14.76 4.39 -3.05
N VAL A 356 -14.18 3.19 -3.05
CA VAL A 356 -12.75 2.93 -3.13
C VAL A 356 -12.49 2.04 -4.34
N THR A 357 -11.64 2.50 -5.25
CA THR A 357 -11.15 1.68 -6.36
C THR A 357 -9.81 1.07 -5.98
N ILE A 358 -9.76 -0.26 -5.88
CA ILE A 358 -8.52 -1.01 -5.66
C ILE A 358 -8.01 -1.51 -7.01
N HIS A 359 -6.88 -0.97 -7.47
CA HIS A 359 -6.14 -1.48 -8.62
C HIS A 359 -5.19 -2.59 -8.16
N LEU A 360 -5.44 -3.83 -8.60
CA LEU A 360 -4.64 -4.99 -8.18
C LEU A 360 -3.43 -5.22 -9.09
N LEU A 361 -2.24 -5.03 -8.55
CA LEU A 361 -0.95 -5.24 -9.20
C LEU A 361 -0.33 -6.56 -8.70
N ASN A 362 -0.87 -7.68 -9.16
CA ASN A 362 -0.53 -9.04 -8.69
C ASN A 362 0.61 -9.73 -9.46
N TYR A 363 1.69 -9.02 -9.75
CA TYR A 363 2.77 -9.54 -10.60
C TYR A 363 4.13 -9.02 -10.14
N TRP A 364 4.26 -8.71 -8.85
CA TRP A 364 5.47 -8.13 -8.29
C TRP A 364 5.96 -8.95 -7.08
N PRO A 365 6.96 -9.83 -7.29
CA PRO A 365 7.53 -10.64 -6.22
C PRO A 365 8.16 -9.80 -5.10
N THR A 366 8.22 -10.36 -3.88
CA THR A 366 8.80 -9.68 -2.71
C THR A 366 10.33 -9.64 -2.87
N GLY A 367 10.96 -8.51 -2.58
CA GLY A 367 12.41 -8.32 -2.76
C GLY A 367 12.87 -8.23 -4.23
N ASP A 368 11.95 -8.35 -5.20
CA ASP A 368 12.27 -8.41 -6.63
C ASP A 368 11.66 -7.23 -7.42
N ILE A 369 11.83 -7.24 -8.73
CA ILE A 369 11.26 -6.32 -9.71
C ILE A 369 9.95 -6.91 -10.30
N PRO A 370 9.08 -6.08 -10.89
CA PRO A 370 7.82 -6.56 -11.46
C PRO A 370 8.03 -7.53 -12.63
N LEU A 371 7.29 -8.64 -12.66
CA LEU A 371 7.29 -9.61 -13.77
C LEU A 371 6.58 -9.08 -15.03
N LYS A 372 5.75 -8.04 -14.88
CA LYS A 372 5.05 -7.35 -15.98
C LYS A 372 5.35 -5.84 -15.96
N PRO A 373 6.56 -5.40 -16.35
CA PRO A 373 6.95 -3.98 -16.31
C PRO A 373 6.00 -3.04 -17.08
N LYS A 374 5.47 -3.48 -18.24
CA LYS A 374 4.49 -2.70 -19.02
C LYS A 374 3.23 -2.35 -18.22
N ARG A 375 2.72 -3.28 -17.41
CA ARG A 375 1.54 -3.03 -16.57
C ARG A 375 1.84 -2.04 -15.45
N ILE A 376 3.05 -2.10 -14.85
CA ILE A 376 3.49 -1.06 -13.90
C ILE A 376 3.53 0.29 -14.58
N LEU A 377 4.13 0.37 -15.77
CA LEU A 377 4.23 1.60 -16.52
C LEU A 377 2.85 2.19 -16.85
N ASN A 378 1.92 1.37 -17.33
CA ASN A 378 0.54 1.78 -17.61
C ASN A 378 -0.14 2.29 -16.33
N SER A 379 -0.02 1.56 -15.22
CA SER A 379 -0.61 1.94 -13.93
C SER A 379 -0.05 3.28 -13.45
N ALA A 380 1.28 3.42 -13.45
CA ALA A 380 1.98 4.62 -13.00
C ALA A 380 1.66 5.84 -13.87
N THR A 381 1.49 5.64 -15.18
CA THR A 381 1.12 6.71 -16.12
C THR A 381 -0.27 7.26 -15.86
N ASN A 382 -1.18 6.44 -15.32
CA ASN A 382 -2.59 6.77 -15.14
C ASN A 382 -2.95 7.28 -13.74
N VAL A 383 -2.02 7.26 -12.78
CA VAL A 383 -2.26 7.73 -11.39
C VAL A 383 -2.79 9.17 -11.34
N PHE A 384 -2.28 10.05 -12.20
CA PHE A 384 -2.71 11.46 -12.30
C PHE A 384 -3.59 11.72 -13.54
N GLY A 385 -4.35 10.71 -13.98
CA GLY A 385 -5.23 10.80 -15.16
C GLY A 385 -6.29 11.89 -15.04
N ALA A 386 -6.79 12.39 -16.18
CA ALA A 386 -7.71 13.54 -16.21
C ALA A 386 -9.10 13.26 -15.62
N ALA A 387 -9.47 12.00 -15.43
CA ALA A 387 -10.73 11.59 -14.80
C ALA A 387 -10.58 11.21 -13.33
N ASP A 388 -9.49 11.61 -12.68
CA ASP A 388 -9.39 11.43 -11.24
C ASP A 388 -10.40 12.36 -10.53
N ALA A 389 -11.58 11.81 -10.25
CA ALA A 389 -12.70 12.51 -9.64
C ALA A 389 -12.42 12.99 -8.21
N TYR A 390 -11.32 12.52 -7.61
CA TYR A 390 -10.93 12.79 -6.23
C TYR A 390 -9.65 13.62 -6.20
N GLU A 391 -9.64 14.74 -6.96
CA GLU A 391 -8.49 15.63 -7.04
C GLU A 391 -8.14 16.21 -5.66
N GLY A 392 -6.95 15.86 -5.16
CA GLY A 392 -6.41 16.34 -3.88
C GLY A 392 -6.47 15.32 -2.73
N ASP A 393 -7.31 14.29 -2.82
CA ASP A 393 -7.34 13.22 -1.82
C ASP A 393 -6.07 12.33 -1.92
N PRO A 394 -5.56 11.78 -0.80
CA PRO A 394 -4.38 10.94 -0.81
C PRO A 394 -4.59 9.65 -1.61
N ILE A 395 -3.51 9.16 -2.25
CA ILE A 395 -3.52 7.84 -2.91
C ILE A 395 -2.87 6.80 -2.01
N GLY A 396 -3.57 5.68 -1.80
CA GLY A 396 -3.04 4.53 -1.08
C GLY A 396 -2.14 3.69 -1.98
N ILE A 397 -0.94 3.36 -1.52
CA ILE A 397 -0.06 2.37 -2.18
C ILE A 397 0.30 1.32 -1.14
N ILE A 398 -0.24 0.11 -1.34
CA ILE A 398 -0.29 -0.93 -0.32
C ILE A 398 0.41 -2.17 -0.83
N SER A 399 1.15 -2.86 0.04
CA SER A 399 1.70 -4.20 -0.24
C SER A 399 1.83 -4.96 1.06
N LYS A 400 2.21 -6.24 1.02
CA LYS A 400 2.39 -7.06 2.24
C LYS A 400 3.20 -6.39 3.37
N ARG A 401 4.36 -5.79 3.06
CA ARG A 401 5.25 -5.11 4.03
C ARG A 401 5.14 -3.58 4.04
N GLY A 402 4.55 -2.98 2.99
CA GLY A 402 4.23 -1.56 2.99
C GLY A 402 5.36 -0.55 2.79
N ALA A 403 6.57 -0.97 2.39
CA ALA A 403 7.69 -0.05 2.14
C ALA A 403 8.37 -0.27 0.78
N GLY A 404 8.99 -1.43 0.55
CA GLY A 404 9.78 -1.73 -0.66
C GLY A 404 9.07 -1.47 -1.99
N ARG A 405 8.11 -2.35 -2.35
CA ARG A 405 7.31 -2.22 -3.59
C ARG A 405 6.52 -0.91 -3.67
N PRO A 406 5.85 -0.46 -2.58
CA PRO A 406 5.14 0.82 -2.59
C PRO A 406 6.05 2.02 -2.86
N GLY A 407 7.23 2.06 -2.24
CA GLY A 407 8.22 3.12 -2.46
C GLY A 407 8.76 3.12 -3.89
N THR A 408 9.02 1.95 -4.46
CA THR A 408 9.45 1.81 -5.86
C THR A 408 8.35 2.27 -6.83
N PHE A 409 7.10 1.86 -6.60
CA PHE A 409 5.98 2.30 -7.43
C PHE A 409 5.75 3.81 -7.33
N LEU A 410 5.78 4.37 -6.11
CA LEU A 410 5.67 5.81 -5.89
C LEU A 410 6.77 6.59 -6.63
N ALA A 411 8.01 6.13 -6.58
CA ALA A 411 9.12 6.76 -7.28
C ALA A 411 8.88 6.81 -8.80
N ILE A 412 8.37 5.71 -9.39
CA ILE A 412 8.02 5.66 -10.82
C ILE A 412 6.89 6.66 -11.13
N VAL A 413 5.83 6.66 -10.32
CA VAL A 413 4.68 7.57 -10.45
C VAL A 413 5.12 9.03 -10.44
N CYS A 414 5.88 9.43 -9.43
CA CYS A 414 6.36 10.79 -9.30
C CYS A 414 7.33 11.17 -10.42
N ALA A 415 8.25 10.28 -10.78
CA ALA A 415 9.19 10.54 -11.87
C ALA A 415 8.47 10.76 -13.21
N ILE A 416 7.49 9.92 -13.57
CA ILE A 416 6.68 10.10 -14.78
C ILE A 416 5.94 11.45 -14.73
N GLN A 417 5.35 11.80 -13.59
CA GLN A 417 4.65 13.07 -13.44
C GLN A 417 5.60 14.27 -13.59
N MET A 418 6.79 14.19 -13.01
CA MET A 418 7.83 15.22 -13.14
C MET A 418 8.29 15.37 -14.59
N MET A 419 8.46 14.26 -15.31
CA MET A 419 8.81 14.27 -16.73
C MET A 419 7.70 14.90 -17.58
N LYS A 420 6.42 14.53 -17.35
CA LYS A 420 5.27 15.15 -18.02
C LYS A 420 5.20 16.66 -17.78
N ASN A 421 5.62 17.11 -16.60
CA ASN A 421 5.68 18.52 -16.22
C ASN A 421 6.93 19.25 -16.76
N GLY A 422 7.90 18.53 -17.33
CA GLY A 422 9.16 19.09 -17.83
C GLY A 422 10.13 19.54 -16.72
N GLN A 423 10.00 18.93 -15.54
CA GLN A 423 10.87 19.19 -14.39
C GLN A 423 12.19 18.45 -14.55
N ASN A 424 13.27 19.01 -13.98
CA ASN A 424 14.54 18.30 -13.89
C ASN A 424 14.39 17.15 -12.90
N LEU A 425 14.70 15.94 -13.34
CA LEU A 425 14.53 14.73 -12.55
C LEU A 425 15.86 14.32 -11.94
N ASP A 426 15.99 14.45 -10.62
CA ASP A 426 17.06 13.79 -9.87
C ASP A 426 16.48 12.56 -9.15
N LEU A 427 16.63 11.40 -9.79
CA LEU A 427 16.04 10.16 -9.31
C LEU A 427 16.62 9.70 -7.96
N LYS A 428 17.92 9.93 -7.69
CA LYS A 428 18.50 9.54 -6.39
C LYS A 428 17.90 10.36 -5.25
N GLU A 429 17.68 11.66 -5.46
CA GLU A 429 17.07 12.53 -4.45
C GLU A 429 15.61 12.21 -4.26
N LEU A 430 14.87 11.92 -5.34
CA LEU A 430 13.49 11.46 -5.25
C LEU A 430 13.39 10.18 -4.40
N CYS A 431 14.20 9.17 -4.72
CA CYS A 431 14.21 7.90 -3.99
C CYS A 431 14.61 8.08 -2.51
N ARG A 432 15.64 8.87 -2.23
CA ARG A 432 16.08 9.16 -0.86
C ARG A 432 15.02 9.95 -0.08
N SER A 433 14.29 10.86 -0.72
CA SER A 433 13.20 11.60 -0.08
C SER A 433 12.02 10.71 0.32
N ILE A 434 11.71 9.67 -0.48
CA ILE A 434 10.73 8.65 -0.14
C ILE A 434 11.22 7.84 1.06
N ARG A 435 12.47 7.34 1.02
CA ARG A 435 13.02 6.50 2.09
C ARG A 435 13.16 7.23 3.43
N LYS A 436 13.48 8.53 3.41
CA LYS A 436 13.50 9.37 4.62
C LYS A 436 12.13 9.53 5.29
N GLN A 437 11.04 9.35 4.54
CA GLN A 437 9.67 9.40 5.07
C GLN A 437 9.13 7.99 5.37
N ARG A 438 9.59 6.98 4.64
CA ARG A 438 9.19 5.58 4.80
C ARG A 438 10.44 4.69 4.79
N PRO A 439 11.00 4.38 5.97
CA PRO A 439 12.11 3.43 6.11
C PRO A 439 11.85 2.12 5.35
N GLY A 440 12.89 1.54 4.75
CA GLY A 440 12.76 0.38 3.86
C GLY A 440 12.06 0.66 2.52
N GLY A 441 11.74 1.91 2.19
CA GLY A 441 11.22 2.30 0.88
C GLY A 441 12.22 1.94 -0.22
N ILE A 442 11.77 1.25 -1.28
CA ILE A 442 12.62 0.68 -2.35
C ILE A 442 13.53 -0.41 -1.76
N ASP A 443 13.15 -1.68 -1.78
CA ASP A 443 13.81 -2.69 -0.92
C ASP A 443 15.24 -3.05 -1.40
N THR A 444 15.45 -3.04 -2.72
CA THR A 444 16.70 -3.59 -3.30
C THR A 444 17.30 -2.69 -4.36
N TYR A 445 18.61 -2.86 -4.58
CA TYR A 445 19.34 -2.23 -5.66
C TYR A 445 18.66 -2.45 -7.02
N PHE A 446 18.17 -3.66 -7.28
CA PHE A 446 17.49 -3.98 -8.53
C PHE A 446 16.13 -3.29 -8.66
N GLN A 447 15.39 -3.10 -7.56
CA GLN A 447 14.19 -2.26 -7.58
C GLN A 447 14.55 -0.82 -7.95
N PHE A 448 15.60 -0.25 -7.36
CA PHE A 448 16.08 1.08 -7.72
C PHE A 448 16.46 1.20 -9.21
N VAL A 449 17.25 0.28 -9.74
CA VAL A 449 17.63 0.29 -11.17
C VAL A 449 16.40 0.10 -12.08
N SER A 450 15.40 -0.68 -11.66
CA SER A 450 14.17 -0.86 -12.43
C SER A 450 13.34 0.42 -12.58
N ILE A 451 13.48 1.38 -11.66
CA ILE A 451 12.84 2.70 -11.78
C ILE A 451 13.35 3.40 -13.03
N TYR A 452 14.67 3.44 -13.23
CA TYR A 452 15.29 4.01 -14.44
C TYR A 452 14.76 3.34 -15.71
N SER A 453 14.78 2.00 -15.74
CA SER A 453 14.28 1.24 -16.90
C SER A 453 12.84 1.63 -17.24
N THR A 454 11.97 1.70 -16.23
CA THR A 454 10.54 1.99 -16.43
C THR A 454 10.30 3.41 -16.96
N ILE A 455 10.98 4.42 -16.40
CA ILE A 455 10.79 5.81 -16.83
C ILE A 455 11.44 6.11 -18.19
N LEU A 456 12.50 5.39 -18.54
CA LEU A 456 13.13 5.48 -19.87
C LEU A 456 12.23 4.85 -20.93
N GLN A 457 11.60 3.70 -20.63
CA GLN A 457 10.58 3.09 -21.48
C GLN A 457 9.36 4.00 -21.65
N PHE A 458 8.98 4.77 -20.63
CA PHE A 458 7.95 5.81 -20.75
C PHE A 458 8.39 6.88 -21.76
N ALA A 459 9.58 7.46 -21.56
CA ALA A 459 10.09 8.53 -22.42
C ALA A 459 10.23 8.10 -23.89
N ALA A 460 10.74 6.88 -24.12
CA ALA A 460 10.97 6.32 -25.45
C ALA A 460 9.71 6.23 -26.33
N GLN A 461 8.51 6.32 -25.75
CA GLN A 461 7.24 6.34 -26.49
C GLN A 461 6.95 7.68 -27.18
N TYR A 462 7.61 8.76 -26.76
CA TYR A 462 7.26 10.13 -27.17
C TYR A 462 8.43 10.94 -27.74
N VAL A 463 9.67 10.63 -27.33
CA VAL A 463 10.86 11.42 -27.73
C VAL A 463 11.32 11.14 -29.16
N ASN A 464 12.08 12.08 -29.73
CA ASN A 464 12.69 11.94 -31.04
C ASN A 464 13.72 10.78 -31.15
N LYS A 465 14.14 10.48 -32.38
CA LYS A 465 15.04 9.35 -32.70
C LYS A 465 16.41 9.44 -32.03
N ASP A 466 16.99 10.63 -31.91
CA ASP A 466 18.32 10.81 -31.34
C ASP A 466 18.31 10.55 -29.83
N MET A 467 17.31 11.07 -29.13
CA MET A 467 17.09 10.79 -27.71
C MET A 467 16.78 9.31 -27.47
N LYS A 468 15.98 8.69 -28.34
CA LYS A 468 15.70 7.25 -28.27
C LYS A 468 16.98 6.42 -28.38
N ALA A 469 17.90 6.77 -29.28
CA ALA A 469 19.21 6.11 -29.36
C ALA A 469 20.06 6.33 -28.09
N GLY A 470 19.91 7.47 -27.41
CA GLY A 470 20.49 7.71 -26.08
C GLY A 470 19.91 6.80 -25.01
N ILE A 471 18.58 6.67 -24.96
CA ILE A 471 17.85 5.78 -24.05
C ILE A 471 18.31 4.33 -24.25
N GLU A 472 18.34 3.84 -25.49
CA GLU A 472 18.74 2.45 -25.80
C GLU A 472 20.17 2.13 -25.34
N LYS A 473 21.08 3.12 -25.29
CA LYS A 473 22.44 2.91 -24.76
C LYS A 473 22.42 2.67 -23.26
N ILE A 474 21.61 3.44 -22.52
CA ILE A 474 21.45 3.29 -21.07
C ILE A 474 20.72 1.98 -20.74
N GLU A 475 19.66 1.65 -21.49
CA GLU A 475 18.92 0.39 -21.31
C GLU A 475 19.83 -0.83 -21.45
N ARG A 476 20.80 -0.83 -22.38
CA ARG A 476 21.80 -1.90 -22.47
C ARG A 476 22.67 -2.02 -21.21
N VAL A 477 23.02 -0.91 -20.57
CA VAL A 477 23.76 -0.93 -19.29
C VAL A 477 22.90 -1.51 -18.19
N ILE A 478 21.63 -1.11 -18.13
CA ILE A 478 20.66 -1.65 -17.17
C ILE A 478 20.46 -3.15 -17.39
N ASP A 479 20.32 -3.61 -18.64
CA ASP A 479 20.18 -5.03 -18.96
C ASP A 479 21.40 -5.84 -18.53
N LEU A 480 22.61 -5.28 -18.61
CA LEU A 480 23.82 -5.93 -18.10
C LEU A 480 23.78 -6.08 -16.58
N ILE A 481 23.32 -5.05 -15.85
CA ILE A 481 23.13 -5.10 -14.39
C ILE A 481 22.07 -6.16 -14.03
N MET A 482 20.93 -6.17 -14.73
CA MET A 482 19.86 -7.14 -14.48
C MET A 482 20.28 -8.58 -14.82
N LYS A 483 21.14 -8.79 -15.82
CA LYS A 483 21.70 -10.12 -16.11
C LYS A 483 22.68 -10.61 -15.05
N GLN A 484 23.38 -9.72 -14.35
CA GLN A 484 24.22 -10.11 -13.21
C GLN A 484 23.36 -10.67 -12.08
N LYS A 485 22.21 -10.04 -11.80
CA LYS A 485 21.22 -10.55 -10.85
C LYS A 485 20.83 -12.00 -11.11
N GLY A 486 20.41 -12.30 -12.34
CA GLY A 486 19.93 -13.66 -12.69
C GLY A 486 20.99 -14.73 -12.47
N LYS A 487 22.28 -14.40 -12.66
CA LYS A 487 23.39 -15.31 -12.35
C LYS A 487 23.60 -15.50 -10.85
N GLU A 488 23.46 -14.43 -10.06
CA GLU A 488 23.55 -14.51 -8.59
C GLU A 488 22.43 -15.36 -8.00
N ASP A 489 21.22 -15.24 -8.54
CA ASP A 489 20.06 -16.03 -8.13
C ASP A 489 20.22 -17.52 -8.49
N ASP A 490 20.71 -17.84 -9.69
CA ASP A 490 20.97 -19.21 -10.15
C ASP A 490 22.10 -19.88 -9.35
N ASP A 491 23.20 -19.16 -9.08
CA ASP A 491 24.31 -19.63 -8.26
C ASP A 491 23.89 -19.82 -6.79
N GLY A 492 23.00 -18.96 -6.29
CA GLY A 492 22.41 -19.04 -4.96
C GLY A 492 21.56 -20.28 -4.78
N LYS A 493 20.62 -20.52 -5.70
CA LYS A 493 19.76 -21.72 -5.72
C LYS A 493 20.58 -23.00 -5.84
N SER A 494 21.58 -23.02 -6.73
CA SER A 494 22.48 -24.18 -6.88
C SER A 494 23.21 -24.53 -5.59
N LYS A 495 23.68 -23.53 -4.83
CA LYS A 495 24.35 -23.73 -3.53
C LYS A 495 23.40 -24.16 -2.42
N GLU A 496 22.15 -23.73 -2.46
CA GLU A 496 21.12 -24.12 -1.50
C GLU A 496 20.66 -25.57 -1.75
N GLU A 497 20.44 -25.96 -3.01
CA GLU A 497 20.16 -27.35 -3.41
C GLU A 497 21.31 -28.31 -3.03
N LEU A 498 22.57 -27.89 -3.23
CA LEU A 498 23.75 -28.64 -2.79
C LEU A 498 23.83 -28.79 -1.26
N LYS A 499 23.40 -27.78 -0.48
CA LYS A 499 23.33 -27.87 0.98
C LYS A 499 22.22 -28.81 1.45
N THR A 500 21.04 -28.73 0.85
CA THR A 500 19.89 -29.61 1.19
C THR A 500 20.23 -31.07 0.89
N GLN A 501 20.86 -31.37 -0.25
CA GLN A 501 21.34 -32.72 -0.57
C GLN A 501 22.49 -33.22 0.34
N SER A 502 23.25 -32.32 0.96
CA SER A 502 24.32 -32.70 1.89
C SER A 502 23.81 -32.92 3.32
N ILE A 503 22.68 -32.30 3.70
CA ILE A 503 22.01 -32.51 4.97
C ILE A 503 21.29 -33.87 4.98
N ASP A 504 20.63 -34.25 3.87
CA ASP A 504 19.98 -35.57 3.73
C ASP A 504 20.99 -36.74 3.71
N LYS A 505 22.27 -36.50 3.42
CA LYS A 505 23.33 -37.52 3.48
C LYS A 505 24.02 -37.64 4.84
N THR A 506 23.67 -36.78 5.80
CA THR A 506 24.23 -36.80 7.17
C THR A 506 23.22 -37.36 8.19
N ILE A 507 22.01 -37.71 7.74
CA ILE A 507 20.98 -38.41 8.51
C ILE A 507 20.82 -39.81 7.87
N ASP A 508 21.82 -40.67 8.02
CA ASP A 508 21.72 -42.13 7.88
C ASP A 508 22.87 -42.80 8.65
#